data_AF-A0A365NZL8-F1
#
_entry.id   AF-A0A365NZL8-F1
#
_cell.length_a   1.000
_cell.length_b   1.000
_cell.length_c   1.000
_cell.angle_alpha   90.00
_cell.angle_beta   90.00
_cell.angle_gamma   90.00
#
_symmetry.space_group_name_H-M   'P 1'
#
loop_
_entity.id
_entity.type
_entity.pdbx_description
1 polymer ?
#
loop_
_entity_poly.entity_id
_entity_poly.type
_entity_poly.pdbx_seq_one_letter_code
_entity_poly.pdbx_strand_id
1 'polypeptide(L)'
;MNDIQKGKQAATFSYLTIIGTVIAIFMNQEENKSEFASFHIRQALGIFLTFFLLGYPIGYFDSWMVSTAFWLFIFILWIYGFLGCLNGEKKIVPIVGEFYQNLFKNL
;
A
#
# COMPACT_ATOMS: atom_id res chain seq x y z
N MET A 1 15.57 -4.38 19.33
CA MET A 1 14.81 -3.24 18.77
C MET A 1 13.44 -3.77 18.37
N ASN A 2 12.34 -3.10 18.71
CA ASN A 2 10.99 -3.54 18.30
C ASN A 2 10.89 -3.50 16.76
N ASP A 3 10.42 -4.57 16.11
CA ASP A 3 10.26 -4.65 14.65
C ASP A 3 9.46 -3.46 14.09
N ILE A 4 8.40 -3.07 14.80
CA ILE A 4 7.56 -1.93 14.43
C ILE A 4 8.39 -0.64 14.42
N GLN A 5 9.22 -0.41 15.45
CA GLN A 5 10.08 0.78 15.54
C GLN A 5 11.12 0.80 14.41
N LYS A 6 11.70 -0.37 14.08
CA LYS A 6 12.68 -0.52 13.00
C LYS A 6 12.06 -0.20 11.64
N GLY A 7 10.88 -0.75 11.36
CA GLY A 7 10.22 -0.62 10.05
C GLY A 7 9.32 0.60 9.87
N LYS A 8 9.01 1.36 10.93
CA LYS A 8 8.00 2.44 10.90
C LYS A 8 8.23 3.47 9.81
N GLN A 9 9.47 3.90 9.63
CA GLN A 9 9.81 4.90 8.65
C GLN A 9 9.56 4.38 7.23
N ALA A 10 10.11 3.22 6.87
CA ALA A 10 9.89 2.61 5.56
C ALA A 10 8.40 2.34 5.29
N ALA A 11 7.67 1.78 6.27
CA ALA A 11 6.23 1.56 6.17
C ALA A 11 5.44 2.85 5.93
N THR A 12 5.84 3.97 6.54
CA THR A 12 5.17 5.27 6.36
C THR A 12 5.46 5.84 4.97
N PHE A 13 6.73 5.80 4.55
CA PHE A 13 7.15 6.24 3.22
C PHE A 13 6.44 5.47 2.11
N SER A 14 6.13 4.18 2.33
CA SER A 14 5.49 3.36 1.31
C SER A 14 4.10 3.84 0.91
N TYR A 15 3.39 4.58 1.78
CA TYR A 15 2.06 5.11 1.48
C TYR A 15 2.04 6.51 0.86
N LEU A 16 3.16 7.24 0.81
CA LEU A 16 3.15 8.64 0.36
C LEU A 16 2.85 8.77 -1.13
N THR A 17 3.56 7.99 -1.94
CA THR A 17 3.40 7.91 -3.40
C THR A 17 3.94 6.57 -3.86
N ILE A 18 3.71 6.20 -5.12
CA ILE A 18 4.36 5.04 -5.73
C ILE A 18 5.90 5.15 -5.67
N ILE A 19 6.45 6.36 -5.79
CA ILE A 19 7.90 6.60 -5.63
C ILE A 19 8.31 6.34 -4.17
N GLY A 20 7.50 6.79 -3.21
CA GLY A 20 7.68 6.48 -1.79
C GLY A 20 7.67 4.97 -1.52
N THR A 21 6.82 4.21 -2.20
CA THR A 21 6.82 2.74 -2.14
C THR A 21 8.11 2.14 -2.66
N VAL A 22 8.62 2.61 -3.80
CA VAL A 22 9.90 2.14 -4.35
C VAL A 22 11.04 2.43 -3.39
N ILE A 23 11.11 3.65 -2.84
CA ILE A 23 12.11 4.02 -1.84
C ILE A 23 12.00 3.11 -0.61
N ALA A 24 10.78 2.87 -0.11
CA ALA A 24 10.54 2.02 1.05
C ALA A 24 10.99 0.57 0.83
N ILE A 25 10.87 0.03 -0.39
CA ILE A 25 11.41 -1.30 -0.73
C ILE A 25 12.92 -1.33 -0.47
N PHE A 26 13.67 -0.34 -0.97
CA PHE A 26 15.11 -0.26 -0.74
C PHE A 26 15.47 0.00 0.73
N MET A 27 14.69 0.80 1.44
CA MET A 27 14.88 1.03 2.88
C MET A 27 14.70 -0.26 3.71
N ASN A 28 13.95 -1.24 3.21
CA ASN A 28 13.61 -2.48 3.88
C ASN A 28 14.40 -3.70 3.36
N GLN A 29 15.65 -3.49 2.93
CA GLN A 29 16.54 -4.56 2.46
C GLN A 29 17.62 -4.93 3.50
N GLU A 30 18.18 -6.14 3.32
CA GLU A 30 19.35 -6.65 4.06
C GLU A 30 19.22 -6.49 5.59
N GLU A 31 20.19 -5.81 6.21
CA GLU A 31 20.29 -5.61 7.66
C GLU A 31 19.12 -4.80 8.23
N ASN A 32 18.42 -4.02 7.40
CA ASN A 32 17.30 -3.17 7.80
C ASN A 32 15.93 -3.82 7.64
N LYS A 33 15.86 -5.09 7.19
CA LYS A 33 14.58 -5.76 6.95
C LYS A 33 13.71 -5.85 8.21
N SER A 34 12.44 -5.50 8.05
CA SER A 34 11.38 -5.50 9.05
C SER A 34 10.13 -6.14 8.46
N GLU A 35 9.48 -7.00 9.23
CA GLU A 35 8.22 -7.62 8.82
C GLU A 35 7.08 -6.61 8.75
N PHE A 36 7.05 -5.67 9.70
CA PHE A 36 6.10 -4.55 9.70
C PHE A 36 6.22 -3.71 8.42
N ALA A 37 7.43 -3.35 8.03
CA ALA A 37 7.66 -2.62 6.78
C ALA A 37 7.30 -3.45 5.55
N SER A 38 7.76 -4.71 5.45
CA SER A 38 7.39 -5.61 4.34
C SER A 38 5.88 -5.76 4.20
N PHE A 39 5.15 -5.87 5.31
CA PHE A 39 3.70 -5.94 5.29
C PHE A 39 3.07 -4.70 4.63
N HIS A 40 3.42 -3.50 5.10
CA HIS A 40 2.85 -2.24 4.61
C HIS A 40 3.32 -1.87 3.20
N ILE A 41 4.57 -2.18 2.84
CA ILE A 41 5.09 -2.01 1.48
C ILE A 41 4.27 -2.82 0.49
N ARG A 42 3.97 -4.08 0.79
CA ARG A 42 3.15 -4.95 -0.07
C ARG A 42 1.72 -4.41 -0.22
N GLN A 43 1.10 -3.94 0.87
CA GLN A 43 -0.24 -3.32 0.83
C GLN A 43 -0.23 -2.05 -0.03
N ALA A 44 0.69 -1.11 0.24
CA ALA A 44 0.75 0.16 -0.46
C ALA A 44 1.08 0.00 -1.96
N LEU A 45 2.02 -0.89 -2.29
CA LEU A 45 2.36 -1.21 -3.67
C LEU A 45 1.16 -1.76 -4.43
N GLY A 46 0.42 -2.70 -3.83
CA GLY A 46 -0.78 -3.26 -4.45
C GLY A 46 -1.87 -2.21 -4.71
N ILE A 47 -2.09 -1.29 -3.77
CA ILE A 47 -3.06 -0.20 -3.92
C ILE A 47 -2.65 0.74 -5.06
N PHE A 48 -1.39 1.19 -5.10
CA PHE A 48 -0.94 2.09 -6.16
C PHE A 48 -0.94 1.41 -7.54
N LEU A 49 -0.52 0.16 -7.64
CA LEU A 49 -0.59 -0.58 -8.90
C LEU A 49 -2.02 -0.77 -9.36
N THR A 50 -2.96 -1.07 -8.44
CA THR A 50 -4.38 -1.15 -8.76
C THR A 50 -4.93 0.20 -9.25
N PHE A 51 -4.51 1.31 -8.62
CA PHE A 51 -4.87 2.65 -9.07
C PHE A 51 -4.40 2.93 -10.50
N PHE A 52 -3.13 2.65 -10.83
CA PHE A 52 -2.62 2.89 -12.18
C PHE A 52 -3.20 1.94 -13.23
N LEU A 53 -3.40 0.67 -12.87
CA LEU A 53 -3.98 -0.35 -13.75
C LEU A 53 -5.42 0.00 -14.15
N LEU A 54 -6.23 0.43 -13.18
CA LEU A 54 -7.66 0.68 -13.39
C LEU A 54 -7.96 2.14 -13.77
N GLY A 55 -7.10 3.10 -13.43
CA GLY A 55 -7.35 4.52 -13.65
C GLY A 55 -7.56 4.88 -15.12
N TYR A 56 -6.77 4.29 -16.03
CA TYR A 56 -6.91 4.55 -17.47
C TYR A 56 -8.20 3.95 -18.07
N PRO A 57 -8.54 2.66 -17.84
CA PRO A 57 -9.84 2.11 -18.24
C PRO A 57 -11.05 2.88 -17.69
N ILE A 58 -11.00 3.32 -16.44
CA ILE A 58 -12.11 4.04 -15.79
C ILE A 58 -12.41 5.36 -16.51
N GLY A 59 -11.39 6.04 -17.04
CA GLY A 59 -11.57 7.28 -17.80
C GLY A 59 -12.43 7.14 -19.06
N TYR A 60 -12.44 5.96 -19.69
CA TYR A 60 -13.23 5.73 -20.91
C TYR A 60 -14.74 5.66 -20.69
N PHE A 61 -15.20 5.45 -19.46
CA PHE A 61 -16.63 5.39 -19.16
C PHE A 61 -17.30 6.76 -19.20
N ASP A 62 -16.52 7.86 -19.18
CA ASP A 62 -16.99 9.26 -19.19
C ASP A 62 -18.16 9.51 -18.23
N SER A 63 -18.10 8.90 -17.04
CA SER A 63 -19.17 8.92 -16.06
C SER A 63 -18.63 9.36 -14.71
N TRP A 64 -19.20 10.44 -14.18
CA TRP A 64 -18.90 10.93 -12.84
C TRP A 64 -19.12 9.87 -11.77
N MET A 65 -20.21 9.09 -11.89
CA MET A 65 -20.51 8.03 -10.93
C MET A 65 -19.41 6.96 -10.89
N VAL A 66 -18.94 6.52 -12.06
CA VAL A 66 -17.89 5.49 -12.17
C VAL A 66 -16.55 6.03 -11.64
N SER A 67 -16.17 7.24 -12.06
CA SER A 67 -14.95 7.90 -11.62
C SER A 67 -14.93 8.13 -10.11
N THR A 68 -16.02 8.64 -9.54
CA THR A 68 -16.12 8.87 -8.08
C THR A 68 -16.09 7.56 -7.30
N ALA A 69 -16.79 6.53 -7.77
CA ALA A 69 -16.75 5.22 -7.12
C ALA A 69 -15.34 4.62 -7.10
N PHE A 70 -14.59 4.74 -8.21
CA PHE A 70 -13.20 4.32 -8.29
C PHE A 70 -12.30 5.07 -7.30
N TRP A 71 -12.38 6.40 -7.27
CA TRP A 71 -11.57 7.22 -6.35
C TRP A 71 -11.87 6.90 -4.89
N LEU A 72 -13.16 6.76 -4.53
CA LEU A 72 -13.56 6.38 -3.17
C LEU A 72 -13.04 4.99 -2.80
N PHE A 73 -13.16 4.02 -3.70
CA PHE A 73 -12.64 2.67 -3.48
C PHE A 73 -11.14 2.69 -3.18
N ILE A 74 -10.33 3.32 -4.05
CA ILE A 74 -8.88 3.41 -3.86
C ILE A 74 -8.53 4.16 -2.56
N PHE A 75 -9.22 5.29 -2.31
CA PHE A 75 -8.96 6.10 -1.12
C PHE A 75 -9.28 5.35 0.18
N ILE A 76 -10.37 4.57 0.23
CA ILE A 76 -10.74 3.74 1.39
C ILE A 76 -9.67 2.68 1.65
N LEU A 77 -9.18 1.99 0.61
CA LEU A 77 -8.10 1.01 0.77
C LEU A 77 -6.82 1.68 1.30
N TRP A 78 -6.45 2.83 0.71
CA TRP A 78 -5.26 3.57 1.09
C TRP A 78 -5.32 4.05 2.55
N ILE A 79 -6.41 4.73 2.94
CA ILE A 79 -6.54 5.27 4.30
C ILE A 79 -6.60 4.15 5.34
N TYR A 80 -7.27 3.04 5.04
CA TYR A 80 -7.35 1.89 5.95
C TYR A 80 -5.96 1.30 6.22
N GLY A 81 -5.17 1.08 5.17
CA GLY A 81 -3.80 0.59 5.29
C GLY A 81 -2.88 1.58 6.01
N PHE A 82 -3.00 2.87 5.67
CA PHE A 82 -2.18 3.93 6.25
C PHE A 82 -2.47 4.14 7.74
N LEU A 83 -3.75 4.13 8.16
CA LEU A 83 -4.12 4.20 9.58
C LEU A 83 -3.59 2.99 10.36
N GLY A 84 -3.66 1.78 9.78
CA GLY A 84 -3.01 0.59 10.36
C GLY A 84 -1.51 0.82 10.58
N CYS A 85 -0.83 1.36 9.57
CA CYS A 85 0.59 1.72 9.67
C CYS A 85 0.82 2.72 10.81
N LEU A 86 0.07 3.81 10.89
CA LEU A 86 0.22 4.83 11.93
C LEU A 86 -0.01 4.28 13.34
N ASN A 87 -0.94 3.34 13.50
CA ASN A 87 -1.21 2.67 14.77
C ASN A 87 -0.20 1.55 15.11
N GLY A 88 0.68 1.18 14.18
CA GLY A 88 1.64 0.08 14.38
C GLY A 88 0.99 -1.30 14.24
N GLU A 89 -0.10 -1.40 13.49
CA GLU A 89 -0.87 -2.63 13.31
C GLU A 89 -0.76 -3.15 11.88
N LYS A 90 -0.50 -4.45 11.73
CA LYS A 90 -0.51 -5.15 10.42
C LYS A 90 -1.95 -5.42 9.95
N LYS A 91 -2.73 -4.35 9.74
CA LYS A 91 -4.12 -4.44 9.25
C LYS A 91 -4.14 -4.66 7.73
N ILE A 92 -4.72 -5.79 7.31
CA ILE A 92 -4.90 -6.13 5.88
C ILE A 92 -6.01 -5.25 5.31
N VAL A 93 -5.74 -4.55 4.20
CA VAL A 93 -6.79 -3.74 3.56
C VAL A 93 -7.92 -4.64 3.04
N PRO A 94 -9.18 -4.22 3.15
CA PRO A 94 -10.30 -5.07 2.81
C PRO A 94 -10.32 -5.44 1.32
N ILE A 95 -10.99 -6.54 0.99
CA ILE A 95 -11.26 -7.04 -0.38
C ILE A 95 -10.02 -7.59 -1.11
N VAL A 96 -8.92 -6.82 -1.17
CA VAL A 96 -7.76 -7.09 -2.04
C VAL A 96 -6.44 -7.22 -1.27
N GLY A 97 -6.43 -6.95 0.04
CA GLY A 97 -5.20 -6.91 0.81
C GLY A 97 -4.47 -8.26 0.93
N GLU A 98 -5.20 -9.37 1.04
CA GLU A 98 -4.58 -10.71 1.05
C GLU A 98 -3.93 -11.04 -0.31
N PHE A 99 -4.60 -10.64 -1.40
CA PHE A 99 -4.06 -10.78 -2.75
C PHE A 99 -2.72 -10.04 -2.87
N TYR A 100 -2.61 -8.81 -2.35
CA TYR A 100 -1.35 -8.07 -2.36
C TYR A 100 -0.25 -8.74 -1.54
N GLN A 101 -0.57 -9.27 -0.35
CA GLN A 101 0.41 -9.99 0.47
C GLN A 101 0.97 -11.23 -0.25
N ASN A 102 0.10 -11.96 -0.95
CA ASN A 102 0.47 -13.16 -1.69
C ASN A 102 1.25 -12.84 -2.98
N LEU A 103 0.78 -11.86 -3.76
CA LEU A 103 1.42 -11.44 -5.01
C LEU A 103 2.83 -10.92 -4.77
N PHE A 104 3.03 -10.14 -3.70
CA PHE A 104 4.31 -9.53 -3.38
C PHE A 104 5.06 -10.24 -2.24
N LYS A 105 4.79 -11.52 -1.99
CA LYS A 105 5.35 -12.27 -0.84
C LYS A 105 6.87 -12.28 -0.73
N ASN A 106 7.58 -12.00 -1.83
CA ASN A 106 9.04 -12.00 -1.89
C ASN A 106 9.68 -10.63 -1.57
N LEU A 107 8.88 -9.57 -1.35
CA LEU A 107 9.37 -8.24 -0.92
C LEU A 107 9.74 -8.22 0.57
#